data_AF-G5J1P0-F1
#
_entry.id   AF-G5J1P0-F1
#
_cell.length_a   1.000
_cell.length_b   1.000
_cell.length_c   1.000
_cell.angle_alpha   90.00
_cell.angle_beta   90.00
_cell.angle_gamma   90.00
#
_symmetry.space_group_name_H-M   'P 1'
#
loop_
_entity.id
_entity.type
_entity.pdbx_description
1 polymer ?
#
loop_
_entity_poly.entity_id
_entity_poly.type
_entity_poly.pdbx_seq_one_letter_code
_entity_poly.pdbx_strand_id
1 'polypeptide(L)'
;MPNRLIFQGTTTYLSEHWYAKIISPLVEVKKLLQAIYQFLLHLIWSEFIYGKQLENEIESLVAFLVFCLLSLLGYYLRDYIQIILIIFFLIWYLDCWFAKHQYFQKNYKIDIFIYEIDLSKIICCLSLPHTQNQSIFASFSPQEVSYIAIEKSPLLGGAFQEFLDEVWQIEVYLFNGKHFVIDENLIVNESLLTAKKLANYFKVDIIFTHSEGNNSYVEQELESRTFANIINQNSVGVKCQKKSKKIHIYTQWRWSNTWNFLKMLFEKAGFLLFIIIMSGFMIKLGGLLDNIISVIRGKDDIIYLSSPLVWLIPNWHWRNILELVLVLGIFIYQGWQLSRVKHIYITQHYLKFFVDNRMIDKIKTSEIEASLVIINNNYEILIIGKNKVVNITNFQQEKLAQLFLLYLNEAIDELQQKLPKSLDGKLQDER
;
A
#
# COMPACT_ATOMS: atom_id res chain seq x y z
N MET A 1 4.60 -11.55 43.47
CA MET A 1 5.94 -11.46 42.84
C MET A 1 5.93 -10.24 41.93
N PRO A 2 7.05 -9.53 41.74
CA PRO A 2 7.07 -8.39 40.83
C PRO A 2 6.89 -8.88 39.39
N ASN A 3 5.99 -8.23 38.65
CA ASN A 3 5.76 -8.50 37.22
C ASN A 3 7.08 -8.31 36.46
N ARG A 4 7.55 -9.31 35.73
CA ARG A 4 8.76 -9.20 34.91
C ARG A 4 8.38 -8.63 33.55
N LEU A 5 8.96 -7.48 33.20
CA LEU A 5 8.79 -6.91 31.86
C LEU A 5 9.52 -7.80 30.84
N ILE A 6 8.77 -8.31 29.86
CA ILE A 6 9.32 -9.10 28.73
C ILE A 6 9.65 -8.16 27.58
N PHE A 7 8.71 -7.26 27.26
CA PHE A 7 8.79 -6.42 26.08
C PHE A 7 8.03 -5.10 26.28
N GLN A 8 8.55 -4.05 25.67
CA GLN A 8 7.89 -2.77 25.52
C GLN A 8 7.92 -2.38 24.04
N GLY A 9 6.73 -2.18 23.47
CA GLY A 9 6.53 -1.73 22.10
C GLY A 9 5.63 -0.50 22.05
N THR A 10 5.33 -0.04 20.85
CA THR A 10 4.41 1.08 20.64
C THR A 10 3.44 0.79 19.51
N THR A 11 2.17 1.13 19.69
CA THR A 11 1.20 1.19 18.59
C THR A 11 0.57 2.58 18.51
N THR A 12 -0.03 2.88 17.38
CA THR A 12 -0.64 4.18 17.11
C THR A 12 -2.07 4.23 17.62
N TYR A 13 -2.38 5.26 18.40
CA TYR A 13 -3.71 5.57 18.87
C TYR A 13 -4.34 6.66 18.02
N LEU A 14 -5.22 6.27 17.10
CA LEU A 14 -5.99 7.19 16.27
C LEU A 14 -7.15 7.78 17.09
N SER A 15 -6.93 8.91 17.75
CA SER A 15 -8.02 9.66 18.38
C SER A 15 -8.71 10.58 17.37
N GLU A 16 -10.05 10.62 17.37
CA GLU A 16 -10.80 11.60 16.58
C GLU A 16 -10.48 13.03 17.04
N HIS A 17 -10.02 13.88 16.11
CA HIS A 17 -9.74 15.28 16.41
C HIS A 17 -11.00 16.15 16.39
N TRP A 18 -10.99 17.24 17.17
CA TRP A 18 -12.08 18.21 17.18
C TRP A 18 -12.36 18.82 15.80
N TYR A 19 -11.31 19.07 15.00
CA TYR A 19 -11.45 19.65 13.67
C TYR A 19 -12.01 18.66 12.65
N ALA A 20 -11.88 17.34 12.88
CA ALA A 20 -12.48 16.31 12.03
C ALA A 20 -14.01 16.47 11.98
N LYS A 21 -14.63 16.91 13.08
CA LYS A 21 -16.07 17.23 13.13
C LYS A 21 -16.44 18.42 12.24
N ILE A 22 -15.56 19.42 12.13
CA ILE A 22 -15.80 20.62 11.32
C ILE A 22 -15.75 20.29 9.83
N ILE A 23 -14.79 19.45 9.42
CA ILE A 23 -14.60 19.07 8.01
C ILE A 23 -15.42 17.85 7.59
N SER A 24 -16.19 17.24 8.50
CA SER A 24 -17.00 16.03 8.24
C SER A 24 -17.92 16.13 7.00
N PRO A 25 -18.63 17.25 6.74
CA PRO A 25 -19.43 17.36 5.51
C PRO A 25 -18.59 17.22 4.24
N LEU A 26 -17.37 17.76 4.23
CA LEU A 26 -16.45 17.63 3.09
C LEU A 26 -15.91 16.20 2.96
N VAL A 27 -15.69 15.52 4.08
CA VAL A 27 -15.29 14.10 4.11
C VAL A 27 -16.36 13.23 3.45
N GLU A 28 -17.63 13.43 3.79
CA GLU A 28 -18.74 12.65 3.20
C GLU A 28 -18.90 12.92 1.70
N VAL A 29 -18.76 14.18 1.27
CA VAL A 29 -18.75 14.52 -0.17
C VAL A 29 -17.60 13.83 -0.90
N LYS A 30 -16.40 13.82 -0.31
CA LYS A 30 -15.25 13.11 -0.89
C LYS A 30 -15.50 11.61 -1.00
N LYS A 31 -16.01 10.97 0.06
CA LYS A 31 -16.33 9.53 0.05
C LYS A 31 -17.32 9.19 -1.07
N LEU A 32 -18.35 10.01 -1.25
CA LEU A 32 -19.30 9.84 -2.36
C LEU A 32 -18.61 9.93 -3.72
N LEU A 33 -17.81 10.99 -3.95
CA LEU A 33 -17.07 11.15 -5.21
C LEU A 33 -16.07 10.02 -5.46
N GLN A 34 -15.40 9.53 -4.41
CA GLN A 34 -14.46 8.42 -4.47
C GLN A 34 -15.19 7.10 -4.77
N ALA A 35 -16.36 6.87 -4.19
CA ALA A 35 -17.19 5.70 -4.50
C ALA A 35 -17.65 5.72 -5.97
N ILE A 36 -18.10 6.87 -6.48
CA ILE A 36 -18.45 7.03 -7.90
C ILE A 36 -17.23 6.80 -8.79
N TYR A 37 -16.07 7.36 -8.41
CA TYR A 37 -14.83 7.15 -9.14
C TYR A 37 -14.43 5.68 -9.19
N GLN A 38 -14.43 4.98 -8.05
CA GLN A 38 -14.09 3.56 -7.97
C GLN A 38 -15.09 2.69 -8.74
N PHE A 39 -16.38 3.02 -8.70
CA PHE A 39 -17.42 2.37 -9.49
C PHE A 39 -17.15 2.53 -11.00
N LEU A 40 -16.89 3.75 -11.47
CA LEU A 40 -16.59 4.00 -12.89
C LEU A 40 -15.28 3.35 -13.32
N LEU A 41 -14.25 3.41 -12.47
CA LEU A 41 -12.97 2.74 -12.72
C LEU A 41 -13.19 1.22 -12.83
N HIS A 42 -13.99 0.65 -11.92
CA HIS A 42 -14.38 -0.76 -11.98
C HIS A 42 -15.10 -1.09 -13.29
N LEU A 43 -16.09 -0.28 -13.72
CA LEU A 43 -16.80 -0.48 -14.99
C LEU A 43 -15.89 -0.40 -16.20
N ILE A 44 -15.03 0.62 -16.28
CA ILE A 44 -14.07 0.77 -17.37
C ILE A 44 -13.23 -0.50 -17.46
N TRP A 45 -12.69 -0.99 -16.36
CA TRP A 45 -11.84 -2.18 -16.40
C TRP A 45 -12.61 -3.49 -16.56
N SER A 46 -13.80 -3.62 -15.97
CA SER A 46 -14.64 -4.82 -16.05
C SER A 46 -15.25 -4.99 -17.44
N GLU A 47 -15.71 -3.92 -18.07
CA GLU A 47 -16.28 -3.93 -19.42
C GLU A 47 -15.18 -4.01 -20.49
N PHE A 48 -14.10 -3.21 -20.41
CA PHE A 48 -13.05 -3.23 -21.44
C PHE A 48 -12.20 -4.50 -21.43
N ILE A 49 -11.95 -5.12 -20.26
CA ILE A 49 -11.05 -6.28 -20.16
C ILE A 49 -11.82 -7.59 -20.00
N TYR A 50 -12.89 -7.60 -19.21
CA TYR A 50 -13.57 -8.84 -18.83
C TYR A 50 -14.95 -9.02 -19.49
N GLY A 51 -15.44 -8.03 -20.25
CA GLY A 51 -16.67 -8.12 -21.05
C GLY A 51 -17.94 -8.37 -20.23
N LYS A 52 -17.98 -7.97 -18.96
CA LYS A 52 -19.12 -8.19 -18.06
C LYS A 52 -20.02 -6.94 -18.02
N GLN A 53 -21.32 -7.11 -18.27
CA GLN A 53 -22.32 -6.04 -18.17
C GLN A 53 -22.90 -5.95 -16.75
N LEU A 54 -23.36 -4.75 -16.39
CA LEU A 54 -24.05 -4.44 -15.13
C LEU A 54 -25.42 -5.10 -15.02
N GLU A 55 -25.77 -5.58 -13.83
CA GLU A 55 -27.01 -6.34 -13.58
C GLU A 55 -28.15 -5.50 -12.94
N ASN A 56 -27.93 -4.24 -12.53
CA ASN A 56 -28.90 -3.51 -11.68
C ASN A 56 -29.27 -2.09 -12.18
N GLU A 57 -30.43 -1.97 -12.83
CA GLU A 57 -30.92 -0.75 -13.49
C GLU A 57 -31.50 0.31 -12.53
N ILE A 58 -32.07 -0.11 -11.39
CA ILE A 58 -32.77 0.78 -10.46
C ILE A 58 -31.79 1.69 -9.71
N GLU A 59 -30.67 1.13 -9.23
CA GLU A 59 -29.61 1.89 -8.56
C GLU A 59 -28.97 2.91 -9.52
N SER A 60 -28.85 2.54 -10.81
CA SER A 60 -28.35 3.41 -11.87
C SER A 60 -29.28 4.60 -12.11
N LEU A 61 -30.61 4.40 -12.08
CA LEU A 61 -31.59 5.48 -12.23
C LEU A 61 -31.53 6.47 -11.05
N VAL A 62 -31.44 5.97 -9.81
CA VAL A 62 -31.34 6.83 -8.61
C VAL A 62 -30.06 7.65 -8.65
N ALA A 63 -28.92 7.04 -8.99
CA ALA A 63 -27.65 7.73 -9.14
C ALA A 63 -27.71 8.81 -10.23
N PHE A 64 -28.38 8.53 -11.35
CA PHE A 64 -28.57 9.49 -12.44
C PHE A 64 -29.37 10.73 -12.00
N LEU A 65 -30.45 10.55 -11.23
CA LEU A 65 -31.24 11.68 -10.71
C LEU A 65 -30.44 12.56 -9.76
N VAL A 66 -29.69 11.94 -8.83
CA VAL A 66 -28.80 12.67 -7.91
C VAL A 66 -27.73 13.43 -8.70
N PHE A 67 -27.15 12.80 -9.72
CA PHE A 67 -26.15 13.42 -10.57
C PHE A 67 -26.69 14.62 -11.37
N CYS A 68 -27.94 14.55 -11.86
CA CYS A 68 -28.61 15.68 -12.50
C CYS A 68 -28.82 16.86 -11.53
N LEU A 69 -29.23 16.60 -10.28
CA LEU A 69 -29.37 17.63 -9.25
C LEU A 69 -28.03 18.30 -8.91
N LEU A 70 -26.98 17.49 -8.73
CA LEU A 70 -25.63 18.00 -8.48
C LEU A 70 -25.08 18.78 -9.68
N SER A 71 -25.42 18.38 -10.90
CA SER A 71 -25.05 19.11 -12.13
C SER A 71 -25.70 20.48 -12.19
N LEU A 72 -27.01 20.58 -11.90
CA LEU A 72 -27.71 21.87 -11.76
C LEU A 72 -27.05 22.76 -10.70
N LEU A 73 -26.73 22.19 -9.54
CA LEU A 73 -26.05 22.92 -8.47
C LEU A 73 -24.65 23.40 -8.89
N GLY A 74 -23.89 22.55 -9.60
CA GLY A 74 -22.60 22.90 -10.17
C GLY A 74 -22.69 24.03 -11.21
N TYR A 75 -23.74 24.05 -12.02
CA TYR A 75 -23.99 25.13 -12.98
C TYR A 75 -24.26 26.48 -12.30
N TYR A 76 -25.12 26.51 -11.27
CA TYR A 76 -25.38 27.76 -10.52
C TYR A 76 -24.14 28.24 -9.74
N LEU A 77 -23.23 27.33 -9.37
CA LEU A 77 -21.98 27.65 -8.67
C LEU A 77 -20.76 27.74 -9.60
N ARG A 78 -20.95 27.81 -10.93
CA ARG A 78 -19.85 27.73 -11.91
C ARG A 78 -18.72 28.74 -11.67
N ASP A 79 -19.04 29.93 -11.19
CA ASP A 79 -18.04 31.00 -10.96
C ASP A 79 -17.23 30.76 -9.67
N TYR A 80 -17.76 29.93 -8.76
CA TYR A 80 -17.15 29.59 -7.48
C TYR A 80 -16.54 28.20 -7.45
N ILE A 81 -16.82 27.33 -8.43
CA ILE A 81 -16.41 25.92 -8.42
C ILE A 81 -14.89 25.75 -8.29
N GLN A 82 -14.10 26.59 -8.95
CA GLN A 82 -12.65 26.59 -8.84
C GLN A 82 -12.19 26.97 -7.43
N ILE A 83 -12.81 27.98 -6.83
CA ILE A 83 -12.49 28.42 -5.46
C ILE A 83 -12.86 27.31 -4.46
N ILE A 84 -14.01 26.67 -4.65
CA ILE A 84 -14.47 25.54 -3.84
C ILE A 84 -13.48 24.38 -3.95
N LEU A 85 -13.02 24.03 -5.16
CA LEU A 85 -12.02 22.99 -5.38
C LEU A 85 -10.68 23.34 -4.73
N ILE A 86 -10.18 24.56 -4.87
CA ILE A 86 -8.93 25.00 -4.25
C ILE A 86 -9.02 24.93 -2.72
N ILE A 87 -10.09 25.44 -2.13
CA ILE A 87 -10.32 25.38 -0.68
C ILE A 87 -10.40 23.93 -0.22
N PHE A 88 -11.12 23.08 -0.96
CA PHE A 88 -11.20 21.65 -0.66
C PHE A 88 -9.81 21.00 -0.69
N PHE A 89 -8.99 21.28 -1.71
CA PHE A 89 -7.61 20.79 -1.79
C PHE A 89 -6.73 21.28 -0.65
N LEU A 90 -6.84 22.55 -0.27
CA LEU A 90 -6.10 23.11 0.85
C LEU A 90 -6.50 22.43 2.16
N ILE A 91 -7.79 22.28 2.43
CA ILE A 91 -8.30 21.59 3.63
C ILE A 91 -7.82 20.13 3.64
N TRP A 92 -7.93 19.44 2.51
CA TRP A 92 -7.49 18.05 2.37
C TRP A 92 -5.97 17.92 2.60
N TYR A 93 -5.16 18.77 1.98
CA TYR A 93 -3.72 18.76 2.17
C TYR A 93 -3.31 19.07 3.62
N LEU A 94 -3.97 20.04 4.26
CA LEU A 94 -3.72 20.39 5.66
C LEU A 94 -4.10 19.23 6.59
N ASP A 95 -5.22 18.54 6.37
CA ASP A 95 -5.61 17.34 7.13
C ASP A 95 -4.53 16.25 7.03
N CYS A 96 -4.08 15.93 5.82
CA CYS A 96 -3.00 14.96 5.61
C CYS A 96 -1.70 15.40 6.29
N TRP A 97 -1.33 16.68 6.19
CA TRP A 97 -0.11 17.21 6.79
C TRP A 97 -0.17 17.14 8.31
N PHE A 98 -1.29 17.54 8.92
CA PHE A 98 -1.50 17.45 10.36
C PHE A 98 -1.45 16.00 10.84
N ALA A 99 -2.18 15.10 10.18
CA ALA A 99 -2.22 13.68 10.54
C ALA A 99 -0.82 13.05 10.43
N LYS A 100 -0.08 13.36 9.36
CA LYS A 100 1.30 12.90 9.17
C LYS A 100 2.21 13.41 10.29
N HIS A 101 2.19 14.72 10.55
CA HIS A 101 3.01 15.33 11.59
C HIS A 101 2.71 14.74 12.98
N GLN A 102 1.44 14.50 13.31
CA GLN A 102 1.02 13.88 14.56
C GLN A 102 1.53 12.45 14.73
N TYR A 103 1.46 11.65 13.66
CA TYR A 103 2.00 10.29 13.67
C TYR A 103 3.50 10.27 13.97
N PHE A 104 4.29 11.07 13.26
CA PHE A 104 5.75 11.07 13.41
C PHE A 104 6.23 11.75 14.71
N GLN A 105 5.45 12.63 15.32
CA GLN A 105 5.82 13.32 16.56
C GLN A 105 5.53 12.56 17.87
N LYS A 106 5.25 11.25 17.82
CA LYS A 106 5.00 10.38 19.01
C LYS A 106 3.84 10.77 19.94
N ASN A 107 3.19 11.92 19.74
CA ASN A 107 2.11 12.42 20.61
C ASN A 107 0.88 11.48 20.68
N TYR A 108 0.76 10.54 19.73
CA TYR A 108 -0.32 9.57 19.63
C TYR A 108 0.17 8.12 19.58
N LYS A 109 1.39 7.85 20.03
CA LYS A 109 1.83 6.47 20.26
C LYS A 109 1.43 6.06 21.68
N ILE A 110 0.82 4.89 21.81
CA ILE A 110 0.58 4.25 23.09
C ILE A 110 1.65 3.20 23.33
N ASP A 111 2.21 3.19 24.53
CA ASP A 111 3.15 2.17 24.95
C ASP A 111 2.39 0.89 25.25
N ILE A 112 2.86 -0.21 24.66
CA ILE A 112 2.40 -1.56 24.95
C ILE A 112 3.46 -2.24 25.79
N PHE A 113 3.05 -2.82 26.91
CA PHE A 113 3.90 -3.58 27.80
C PHE A 113 3.43 -5.02 27.88
N ILE A 114 4.36 -5.96 27.73
CA ILE A 114 4.10 -7.39 27.95
C ILE A 114 4.81 -7.79 29.24
N TYR A 115 4.04 -8.24 30.23
CA TYR A 115 4.57 -8.71 31.51
C TYR A 115 4.32 -10.19 31.72
N GLU A 116 5.32 -10.87 32.28
CA GLU A 116 5.19 -12.19 32.89
C GLU A 116 4.81 -11.99 34.37
N ILE A 117 3.62 -12.47 34.76
CA ILE A 117 3.21 -12.48 36.18
C ILE A 117 3.78 -13.72 36.86
N ASP A 118 3.65 -14.86 36.19
CA ASP A 118 4.20 -16.17 36.56
C ASP A 118 4.50 -16.99 35.29
N LEU A 119 5.09 -18.18 35.44
CA LEU A 119 5.44 -19.07 34.31
C LEU A 119 4.24 -19.53 33.45
N SER A 120 3.01 -19.27 33.92
CA SER A 120 1.76 -19.67 33.26
C SER A 120 0.94 -18.50 32.75
N LYS A 121 1.36 -17.24 32.98
CA LYS A 121 0.51 -16.09 32.71
C LYS A 121 1.28 -14.88 32.21
N ILE A 122 0.90 -14.48 31.01
CA ILE A 122 1.26 -13.23 30.37
C ILE A 122 0.08 -12.25 30.46
N ILE A 123 0.40 -10.99 30.70
CA ILE A 123 -0.54 -9.88 30.53
C ILE A 123 0.03 -8.87 29.54
N CYS A 124 -0.83 -8.36 28.67
CA CYS A 124 -0.52 -7.24 27.81
C CYS A 124 -1.29 -6.01 28.31
N CYS A 125 -0.53 -4.95 28.56
CA CYS A 125 -1.01 -3.68 29.07
C CYS A 125 -0.78 -2.59 28.04
N LEU A 126 -1.71 -1.65 27.93
CA LEU A 126 -1.53 -0.41 27.18
C LEU A 126 -1.54 0.78 28.14
N SER A 127 -0.73 1.80 27.85
CA SER A 127 -0.77 3.08 28.57
C SER A 127 -1.32 4.15 27.63
N LEU A 128 -2.51 4.67 27.94
CA LEU A 128 -3.09 5.76 27.14
C LEU A 128 -2.29 7.06 27.32
N PRO A 129 -2.23 7.91 26.28
CA PRO A 129 -1.50 9.17 26.36
C PRO A 129 -2.09 10.03 27.49
N HIS A 130 -1.22 10.65 28.29
CA HIS A 130 -1.61 11.51 29.43
C HIS A 130 -2.33 10.81 30.59
N THR A 131 -2.28 9.48 30.68
CA THR A 131 -2.76 8.72 31.84
C THR A 131 -1.62 7.94 32.48
N GLN A 132 -1.58 7.90 33.82
CA GLN A 132 -0.62 7.06 34.56
C GLN A 132 -1.09 5.60 34.69
N ASN A 133 -2.34 5.32 34.31
CA ASN A 133 -2.95 4.01 34.48
C ASN A 133 -2.68 3.13 33.26
N GLN A 134 -2.15 1.94 33.51
CA GLN A 134 -2.05 0.89 32.53
C GLN A 134 -3.36 0.08 32.52
N SER A 135 -3.94 -0.12 31.34
CA SER A 135 -5.11 -0.97 31.16
C SER A 135 -4.67 -2.32 30.59
N ILE A 136 -5.04 -3.41 31.27
CA ILE A 136 -4.86 -4.77 30.75
C ILE A 136 -5.88 -4.97 29.63
N PHE A 137 -5.41 -5.25 28.42
CA PHE A 137 -6.28 -5.52 27.28
C PHE A 137 -6.26 -6.99 26.87
N ALA A 138 -5.22 -7.74 27.24
CA ALA A 138 -5.14 -9.18 26.99
C ALA A 138 -4.42 -9.93 28.12
N SER A 139 -4.81 -11.19 28.32
CA SER A 139 -4.12 -12.13 29.20
C SER A 139 -4.20 -13.54 28.61
N PHE A 140 -3.08 -14.25 28.60
CA PHE A 140 -2.97 -15.59 28.01
C PHE A 140 -1.80 -16.37 28.63
N SER A 141 -1.77 -17.68 28.41
CA SER A 141 -0.64 -18.54 28.79
C SER A 141 0.46 -18.49 27.73
N PRO A 142 1.76 -18.55 28.08
CA PRO A 142 2.84 -18.56 27.08
C PRO A 142 2.68 -19.65 26.00
N GLN A 143 2.11 -20.81 26.38
CA GLN A 143 1.88 -21.95 25.49
C GLN A 143 0.67 -21.77 24.57
N GLU A 144 -0.17 -20.76 24.80
CA GLU A 144 -1.29 -20.42 23.90
C GLU A 144 -0.82 -19.65 22.66
N VAL A 145 0.41 -19.12 22.69
CA VAL A 145 1.01 -18.43 21.55
C VAL A 145 1.33 -19.46 20.46
N SER A 146 0.77 -19.23 19.28
CA SER A 146 0.96 -20.08 18.10
C SER A 146 2.17 -19.63 17.29
N TYR A 147 2.24 -18.35 16.94
CA TYR A 147 3.36 -17.74 16.20
C TYR A 147 3.38 -16.22 16.42
N ILE A 148 4.50 -15.59 16.04
CA ILE A 148 4.63 -14.13 15.96
C ILE A 148 4.47 -13.71 14.50
N ALA A 149 3.49 -12.86 14.23
CA ALA A 149 3.25 -12.35 12.89
C ALA A 149 3.98 -11.02 12.66
N ILE A 150 4.44 -10.82 11.44
CA ILE A 150 4.87 -9.51 10.94
C ILE A 150 3.96 -9.15 9.77
N GLU A 151 3.11 -8.14 9.96
CA GLU A 151 2.16 -7.68 8.97
C GLU A 151 2.54 -6.30 8.44
N LYS A 152 2.35 -6.10 7.13
CA LYS A 152 2.47 -4.78 6.53
C LYS A 152 1.08 -4.17 6.43
N SER A 153 0.86 -3.05 7.12
CA SER A 153 -0.46 -2.41 7.18
C SER A 153 -0.40 -0.98 6.66
N PRO A 154 -1.42 -0.52 5.91
CA PRO A 154 -1.52 0.87 5.54
C PRO A 154 -1.80 1.72 6.78
N LEU A 155 -1.01 2.77 6.96
CA LEU A 155 -1.29 3.78 7.97
C LEU A 155 -2.28 4.79 7.38
N LEU A 156 -3.53 4.69 7.80
CA LEU A 156 -4.57 5.65 7.45
C LEU A 156 -4.68 6.72 8.54
N GLY A 157 -4.89 7.98 8.16
CA GLY A 157 -5.11 9.02 9.13
C GLY A 157 -5.76 10.29 8.58
N GLY A 158 -6.02 11.22 9.50
CA GLY A 158 -6.82 12.41 9.24
C GLY A 158 -8.31 12.10 9.16
N ALA A 159 -9.14 13.14 9.06
CA ALA A 159 -10.58 12.96 8.90
C ALA A 159 -10.93 12.31 7.55
N PHE A 160 -10.10 12.54 6.54
CA PHE A 160 -10.28 11.95 5.21
C PHE A 160 -9.83 10.49 5.08
N GLN A 161 -9.30 9.89 6.16
CA GLN A 161 -8.79 8.50 6.21
C GLN A 161 -7.81 8.22 5.07
N GLU A 162 -6.87 9.14 4.88
CA GLU A 162 -5.91 9.07 3.79
C GLU A 162 -4.73 8.18 4.10
N PHE A 163 -4.19 7.58 3.05
CA PHE A 163 -2.94 6.83 3.14
C PHE A 163 -1.78 7.77 3.46
N LEU A 164 -1.25 7.65 4.69
CA LEU A 164 -0.14 8.46 5.17
C LEU A 164 1.21 7.80 4.91
N ASP A 165 1.30 6.49 5.18
CA ASP A 165 2.49 5.66 4.99
C ASP A 165 2.13 4.15 5.10
N GLU A 166 3.13 3.28 5.00
CA GLU A 166 3.02 1.86 5.37
C GLU A 166 3.84 1.56 6.63
N VAL A 167 3.29 0.72 7.52
CA VAL A 167 3.95 0.31 8.76
C VAL A 167 4.02 -1.21 8.85
N TRP A 168 5.05 -1.70 9.54
CA TRP A 168 5.23 -3.10 9.86
C TRP A 168 4.77 -3.35 11.29
N GLN A 169 3.59 -3.95 11.43
CA GLN A 169 2.99 -4.34 12.68
C GLN A 169 3.53 -5.70 13.12
N ILE A 170 3.76 -5.85 14.41
CA ILE A 170 4.12 -7.12 15.02
C ILE A 170 2.93 -7.57 15.83
N GLU A 171 2.49 -8.80 15.60
CA GLU A 171 1.31 -9.35 16.28
C GLU A 171 1.63 -10.68 16.95
N VAL A 172 0.94 -10.94 18.06
CA VAL A 172 0.98 -12.23 18.75
C VAL A 172 -0.29 -12.98 18.39
N TYR A 173 -0.17 -14.10 17.68
CA TYR A 173 -1.29 -14.97 17.34
C TYR A 173 -1.43 -16.10 18.35
N LEU A 174 -2.64 -16.33 18.83
CA LEU A 174 -2.96 -17.42 19.74
C LEU A 174 -3.62 -18.59 19.00
N PHE A 175 -3.50 -19.81 19.52
CA PHE A 175 -4.15 -21.01 18.95
C PHE A 175 -5.68 -20.92 18.90
N ASN A 176 -6.29 -20.03 19.68
CA ASN A 176 -7.73 -19.79 19.68
C ASN A 176 -8.18 -18.80 18.57
N GLY A 177 -7.27 -18.36 17.69
CA GLY A 177 -7.53 -17.43 16.59
C GLY A 177 -7.53 -15.95 16.98
N LYS A 178 -7.38 -15.61 18.27
CA LYS A 178 -7.20 -14.21 18.70
C LYS A 178 -5.78 -13.76 18.38
N HIS A 179 -5.65 -12.50 17.99
CA HIS A 179 -4.36 -11.85 17.76
C HIS A 179 -4.35 -10.45 18.38
N PHE A 180 -3.15 -9.95 18.67
CA PHE A 180 -2.93 -8.65 19.27
C PHE A 180 -1.73 -7.95 18.65
N VAL A 181 -1.90 -6.71 18.20
CA VAL A 181 -0.79 -5.83 17.80
C VAL A 181 -0.02 -5.41 19.04
N ILE A 182 1.30 -5.60 19.01
CA ILE A 182 2.20 -5.32 20.15
C ILE A 182 3.25 -4.27 19.84
N ASP A 183 3.56 -4.02 18.56
CA ASP A 183 4.52 -3.01 18.14
C ASP A 183 4.29 -2.61 16.68
N GLU A 184 4.73 -1.39 16.32
CA GLU A 184 4.61 -0.82 14.98
C GLU A 184 5.88 -0.05 14.60
N ASN A 185 6.54 -0.49 13.53
CA ASN A 185 7.75 0.15 13.03
C ASN A 185 7.65 0.49 11.54
N LEU A 186 8.31 1.58 11.13
CA LEU A 186 8.41 1.96 9.72
C LEU A 186 9.43 1.10 8.97
N ILE A 187 10.44 0.61 9.68
CA ILE A 187 11.56 -0.14 9.13
C ILE A 187 11.35 -1.61 9.41
N VAL A 188 11.18 -2.42 8.35
CA VAL A 188 11.00 -3.88 8.43
C VAL A 188 12.09 -4.58 9.25
N ASN A 189 13.32 -4.05 9.23
CA ASN A 189 14.43 -4.62 10.00
C ASN A 189 14.22 -4.52 11.51
N GLU A 190 13.62 -3.42 11.99
CA GLU A 190 13.29 -3.25 13.41
C GLU A 190 12.20 -4.24 13.81
N SER A 191 11.17 -4.39 12.97
CA SER A 191 10.11 -5.38 13.20
C SER A 191 10.64 -6.81 13.23
N LEU A 192 11.56 -7.19 12.34
CA LEU A 192 12.18 -8.52 12.37
C LEU A 192 12.98 -8.75 13.66
N LEU A 193 13.78 -7.77 14.09
CA LEU A 193 14.57 -7.91 15.32
C LEU A 193 13.67 -8.03 16.56
N THR A 194 12.58 -7.28 16.62
CA THR A 194 11.59 -7.39 17.69
C THR A 194 10.86 -8.73 17.64
N ALA A 195 10.41 -9.18 16.47
CA ALA A 195 9.79 -10.50 16.30
C ALA A 195 10.74 -11.63 16.71
N LYS A 196 12.02 -11.58 16.32
CA LYS A 196 13.05 -12.55 16.76
C LYS A 196 13.18 -12.60 18.28
N LYS A 197 13.14 -11.46 18.99
CA LYS A 197 13.20 -11.44 20.47
C LYS A 197 11.99 -12.13 21.10
N LEU A 198 10.79 -11.86 20.59
CA LEU A 198 9.54 -12.41 21.12
C LEU A 198 9.39 -13.89 20.78
N ALA A 199 9.65 -14.26 19.53
CA ALA A 199 9.65 -15.65 19.07
C ALA A 199 10.63 -16.51 19.87
N ASN A 200 11.83 -15.99 20.18
CA ASN A 200 12.78 -16.69 21.05
C ASN A 200 12.27 -16.85 22.49
N TYR A 201 11.53 -15.87 23.01
CA TYR A 201 10.95 -15.95 24.36
C TYR A 201 9.82 -16.98 24.43
N PHE A 202 8.89 -16.95 23.48
CA PHE A 202 7.75 -17.87 23.41
C PHE A 202 8.09 -19.24 22.81
N LYS A 203 9.26 -19.36 22.16
CA LYS A 203 9.70 -20.56 21.41
C LYS A 203 8.72 -20.95 20.30
N VAL A 204 8.34 -19.96 19.50
CA VAL A 204 7.41 -20.11 18.38
C VAL A 204 8.04 -19.57 17.10
N ASP A 205 7.42 -19.88 15.96
CA ASP A 205 7.87 -19.41 14.66
C ASP A 205 7.49 -17.94 14.39
N ILE A 206 8.14 -17.35 13.38
CA ILE A 206 7.84 -16.01 12.88
C ILE A 206 7.23 -16.16 11.49
N ILE A 207 6.08 -15.56 11.25
CA ILE A 207 5.39 -15.61 9.96
C ILE A 207 5.20 -14.19 9.45
N PHE A 208 5.61 -13.90 8.22
CA PHE A 208 5.17 -12.69 7.53
C PHE A 208 3.78 -12.95 6.96
N THR A 209 2.78 -12.14 7.30
CA THR A 209 1.43 -12.33 6.76
C THR A 209 1.37 -11.92 5.29
N HIS A 210 0.45 -12.53 4.55
CA HIS A 210 0.28 -12.34 3.12
C HIS A 210 1.57 -12.61 2.34
N SER A 211 2.31 -13.65 2.72
CA SER A 211 3.63 -13.92 2.15
C SER A 211 3.76 -15.30 1.53
N GLU A 212 4.58 -15.35 0.48
CA GLU A 212 4.86 -16.56 -0.28
C GLU A 212 6.37 -16.81 -0.44
N GLY A 213 6.80 -18.07 -0.33
CA GLY A 213 8.20 -18.46 -0.52
C GLY A 213 8.46 -19.93 -0.17
N ASN A 214 9.74 -20.30 -0.07
CA ASN A 214 10.18 -21.67 0.23
C ASN A 214 10.97 -21.72 1.55
N ASN A 215 10.49 -21.02 2.58
CA ASN A 215 11.20 -20.90 3.86
C ASN A 215 10.21 -20.82 5.04
N SER A 216 10.69 -20.97 6.27
CA SER A 216 9.82 -21.00 7.46
C SER A 216 9.21 -19.66 7.85
N TYR A 217 9.60 -18.56 7.20
CA TYR A 217 9.04 -17.23 7.48
C TYR A 217 7.75 -16.95 6.71
N VAL A 218 7.33 -17.83 5.80
CA VAL A 218 6.21 -17.56 4.90
C VAL A 218 4.90 -18.11 5.44
N GLU A 219 3.80 -17.46 5.08
CA GLU A 219 2.46 -17.97 5.37
C GLU A 219 2.07 -19.10 4.41
N GLN A 220 2.45 -18.96 3.12
CA GLN A 220 2.13 -19.93 2.08
C GLN A 220 3.39 -20.38 1.34
N GLU A 221 3.54 -21.70 1.18
CA GLU A 221 4.62 -22.25 0.37
C GLU A 221 4.38 -21.97 -1.12
N LEU A 222 5.43 -21.56 -1.83
CA LEU A 222 5.32 -21.32 -3.27
C LEU A 222 5.24 -22.65 -4.04
N GLU A 223 4.06 -22.98 -4.58
CA GLU A 223 3.84 -24.27 -5.23
C GLU A 223 4.80 -24.52 -6.43
N SER A 224 5.38 -25.72 -6.47
CA SER A 224 6.38 -26.07 -7.50
C SER A 224 5.83 -26.13 -8.92
N ARG A 225 4.52 -26.37 -9.09
CA ARG A 225 3.85 -26.38 -10.41
C ARG A 225 3.71 -24.98 -10.99
N THR A 226 3.61 -23.97 -10.13
CA THR A 226 3.57 -22.56 -10.52
C THR A 226 4.90 -22.16 -11.16
N PHE A 227 6.04 -22.68 -10.70
CA PHE A 227 7.37 -22.41 -11.29
C PHE A 227 7.48 -22.84 -12.76
N ALA A 228 7.10 -24.09 -13.08
CA ALA A 228 7.19 -24.60 -14.46
C ALA A 228 6.29 -23.82 -15.41
N ASN A 229 5.11 -23.42 -14.95
CA ASN A 229 4.15 -22.63 -15.73
C ASN A 229 4.61 -21.17 -15.91
N ILE A 230 5.22 -20.55 -14.89
CA ILE A 230 5.75 -19.19 -14.97
C ILE A 230 6.97 -19.13 -15.90
N ILE A 231 7.91 -20.09 -15.81
CA ILE A 231 9.13 -20.11 -16.64
C ILE A 231 8.82 -20.40 -18.11
N ASN A 232 7.92 -21.35 -18.40
CA ASN A 232 7.54 -21.68 -19.78
C ASN A 232 6.78 -20.54 -20.48
N GLN A 233 6.15 -19.65 -19.72
CA GLN A 233 5.65 -18.39 -20.21
C GLN A 233 6.80 -17.38 -20.27
N ASN A 234 7.58 -17.41 -21.35
CA ASN A 234 8.66 -16.45 -21.73
C ASN A 234 8.27 -14.94 -21.69
N SER A 235 7.11 -14.59 -21.15
CA SER A 235 6.41 -13.31 -21.25
C SER A 235 6.66 -12.34 -20.09
N VAL A 236 7.23 -12.77 -18.96
CA VAL A 236 7.29 -11.91 -17.76
C VAL A 236 8.56 -11.05 -17.77
N GLY A 237 8.41 -9.76 -17.48
CA GLY A 237 9.43 -8.71 -17.59
C GLY A 237 10.61 -8.79 -16.61
N VAL A 238 11.23 -9.96 -16.43
CA VAL A 238 12.45 -10.14 -15.62
C VAL A 238 13.51 -10.83 -16.47
N LYS A 239 14.76 -10.38 -16.37
CA LYS A 239 15.91 -11.00 -17.02
C LYS A 239 16.99 -11.33 -16.01
N CYS A 240 17.62 -12.49 -16.21
CA CYS A 240 18.79 -12.93 -15.46
C CYS A 240 19.98 -13.08 -16.41
N GLN A 241 21.09 -12.41 -16.12
CA GLN A 241 22.36 -12.51 -16.84
C GLN A 241 23.41 -13.10 -15.91
N LYS A 242 23.89 -14.30 -16.24
CA LYS A 242 24.97 -14.97 -15.52
C LYS A 242 26.31 -14.64 -16.18
N LYS A 243 27.21 -14.00 -15.43
CA LYS A 243 28.64 -13.88 -15.76
C LYS A 243 29.43 -14.71 -14.74
N SER A 244 30.62 -15.17 -15.11
CA SER A 244 31.41 -16.18 -14.37
C SER A 244 31.53 -16.01 -12.85
N LYS A 245 31.47 -14.78 -12.31
CA LYS A 245 31.51 -14.49 -10.85
C LYS A 245 30.37 -13.60 -10.35
N LYS A 246 29.40 -13.29 -11.22
CA LYS A 246 28.39 -12.26 -10.95
C LYS A 246 27.09 -12.61 -11.66
N ILE A 247 26.01 -12.68 -10.90
CA ILE A 247 24.66 -12.84 -11.43
C ILE A 247 23.97 -11.47 -11.37
N HIS A 248 23.32 -11.09 -12.46
CA HIS A 248 22.57 -9.84 -12.57
C HIS A 248 21.12 -10.14 -12.89
N ILE A 249 20.22 -9.77 -11.98
CA ILE A 249 18.77 -9.89 -12.16
C ILE A 249 18.22 -8.48 -12.31
N TYR A 250 17.37 -8.25 -13.31
CA TYR A 250 16.73 -6.95 -13.50
C TYR A 250 15.33 -7.05 -14.07
N THR A 251 14.49 -6.09 -13.70
CA THR A 251 13.18 -5.92 -14.34
C THR A 251 13.34 -5.25 -15.69
N GLN A 252 12.52 -5.63 -16.67
CA GLN A 252 12.46 -5.00 -17.98
C GLN A 252 11.02 -4.64 -18.30
N TRP A 253 10.81 -3.42 -18.79
CA TRP A 253 9.52 -3.00 -19.29
C TRP A 253 9.06 -3.88 -20.46
N ARG A 254 7.79 -4.29 -20.43
CA ARG A 254 7.11 -4.97 -21.53
C ARG A 254 5.76 -4.32 -21.77
N TRP A 255 5.28 -4.38 -23.02
CA TRP A 255 3.97 -3.86 -23.40
C TRP A 255 2.81 -4.47 -22.60
N SER A 256 2.89 -5.75 -22.25
CA SER A 256 1.93 -6.42 -21.37
C SER A 256 1.76 -5.74 -20.01
N ASN A 257 2.80 -5.06 -19.52
CA ASN A 257 2.79 -4.38 -18.23
C ASN A 257 2.18 -2.96 -18.34
N THR A 258 1.96 -2.47 -19.57
CA THR A 258 1.48 -1.10 -19.81
C THR A 258 0.05 -0.92 -19.31
N TRP A 259 -0.82 -1.92 -19.46
CA TRP A 259 -2.18 -1.85 -18.94
C TRP A 259 -2.25 -1.82 -17.43
N ASN A 260 -1.47 -2.69 -16.76
CA ASN A 260 -1.41 -2.68 -15.30
C ASN A 260 -0.77 -1.40 -14.76
N PHE A 261 0.24 -0.88 -15.45
CA PHE A 261 0.80 0.42 -15.13
C PHE A 261 -0.22 1.54 -15.27
N LEU A 262 -0.98 1.58 -16.38
CA LEU A 262 -2.05 2.57 -16.56
C LEU A 262 -3.11 2.42 -15.46
N LYS A 263 -3.54 1.20 -15.14
CA LYS A 263 -4.46 0.93 -14.03
C LYS A 263 -3.93 1.51 -12.72
N MET A 264 -2.70 1.16 -12.32
CA MET A 264 -2.09 1.70 -11.08
C MET A 264 -1.93 3.22 -11.13
N LEU A 265 -1.64 3.78 -12.30
CA LEU A 265 -1.49 5.23 -12.48
C LEU A 265 -2.83 5.95 -12.29
N PHE A 266 -3.91 5.43 -12.86
CA PHE A 266 -5.26 5.96 -12.64
C PHE A 266 -5.70 5.72 -11.19
N GLU A 267 -5.44 4.58 -10.58
CA GLU A 267 -5.74 4.36 -9.16
C GLU A 267 -5.05 5.40 -8.25
N LYS A 268 -3.77 5.73 -8.52
CA LYS A 268 -2.99 6.67 -7.69
C LYS A 268 -3.23 8.15 -7.99
N ALA A 269 -3.44 8.51 -9.26
CA ALA A 269 -3.49 9.92 -9.70
C ALA A 269 -4.78 10.30 -10.42
N GLY A 270 -5.57 9.31 -10.87
CA GLY A 270 -6.76 9.50 -11.70
C GLY A 270 -7.94 10.13 -10.99
N PHE A 271 -8.03 10.04 -9.66
CA PHE A 271 -9.12 10.68 -8.91
C PHE A 271 -9.14 12.21 -9.07
N LEU A 272 -7.97 12.85 -9.09
CA LEU A 272 -7.85 14.30 -9.31
C LEU A 272 -8.32 14.69 -10.72
N LEU A 273 -7.85 13.95 -11.72
CA LEU A 273 -8.24 14.12 -13.11
C LEU A 273 -9.76 13.93 -13.26
N PHE A 274 -10.30 12.92 -12.59
CA PHE A 274 -11.73 12.63 -12.55
C PHE A 274 -12.52 13.81 -11.98
N ILE A 275 -12.13 14.38 -10.83
CA ILE A 275 -12.82 15.56 -10.26
C ILE A 275 -12.83 16.73 -11.25
N ILE A 276 -11.71 17.01 -11.91
CA ILE A 276 -11.60 18.12 -12.86
C ILE A 276 -12.46 17.89 -14.10
N ILE A 277 -12.40 16.69 -14.70
CA ILE A 277 -13.22 16.37 -15.88
C ILE A 277 -14.71 16.36 -15.52
N MET A 278 -15.07 15.73 -14.40
CA MET A 278 -16.46 15.60 -13.95
C MET A 278 -17.06 16.95 -13.57
N SER A 279 -16.32 17.81 -12.88
CA SER A 279 -16.82 19.16 -12.56
C SER A 279 -17.11 19.95 -13.83
N GLY A 280 -16.23 19.89 -14.84
CA GLY A 280 -16.48 20.51 -16.15
C GLY A 280 -17.71 19.95 -16.87
N PHE A 281 -17.90 18.62 -16.83
CA PHE A 281 -19.07 17.97 -17.41
C PHE A 281 -20.36 18.35 -16.66
N MET A 282 -20.35 18.32 -15.33
CA MET A 282 -21.49 18.67 -14.48
C MET A 282 -21.97 20.11 -14.72
N ILE A 283 -21.07 21.07 -14.89
CA ILE A 283 -21.46 22.46 -15.22
C ILE A 283 -22.20 22.51 -16.55
N LYS A 284 -21.70 21.83 -17.59
CA LYS A 284 -22.30 21.85 -18.93
C LYS A 284 -23.64 21.12 -18.95
N LEU A 285 -23.73 19.96 -18.31
CA LEU A 285 -24.99 19.22 -18.14
C LEU A 285 -26.00 20.02 -17.32
N GLY A 286 -25.57 20.65 -16.23
CA GLY A 286 -26.42 21.51 -15.41
C GLY A 286 -26.98 22.70 -16.18
N GLY A 287 -26.18 23.33 -17.04
CA GLY A 287 -26.66 24.39 -17.92
C GLY A 287 -27.69 23.90 -18.94
N LEU A 288 -27.53 22.68 -19.46
CA LEU A 288 -28.54 22.06 -20.32
C LEU A 288 -29.84 21.77 -19.55
N LEU A 289 -29.74 21.24 -18.32
CA LEU A 289 -30.91 21.00 -17.47
C LEU A 289 -31.63 22.31 -17.11
N ASP A 290 -30.88 23.37 -16.79
CA ASP A 290 -31.43 24.70 -16.52
C ASP A 290 -32.16 25.27 -17.74
N ASN A 291 -31.57 25.16 -18.93
CA ASN A 291 -32.23 25.55 -20.19
C ASN A 291 -33.54 24.78 -20.42
N ILE A 292 -33.55 23.46 -20.19
CA ILE A 292 -34.77 22.64 -20.31
C ILE A 292 -35.83 23.12 -19.30
N ILE A 293 -35.45 23.36 -18.05
CA ILE A 293 -36.35 23.84 -17.00
C ILE A 293 -36.90 25.23 -17.37
N SER A 294 -36.07 26.13 -17.90
CA SER A 294 -36.47 27.48 -18.31
C SER A 294 -37.46 27.45 -19.48
N VAL A 295 -37.26 26.56 -20.45
CA VAL A 295 -38.21 26.32 -21.55
C VAL A 295 -39.53 25.76 -21.04
N ILE A 296 -39.51 24.75 -20.15
CA ILE A 296 -40.73 24.18 -19.53
C ILE A 296 -41.49 25.24 -18.73
N ARG A 297 -40.78 26.17 -18.09
CA ARG A 297 -41.38 27.29 -17.33
C ARG A 297 -41.84 28.45 -18.21
N GLY A 298 -41.70 28.35 -19.54
CA GLY A 298 -42.08 29.40 -20.49
C GLY A 298 -41.21 30.66 -20.42
N LYS A 299 -39.97 30.55 -19.93
CA LYS A 299 -39.03 31.67 -19.82
C LYS A 299 -38.12 31.80 -21.04
N ASP A 300 -37.91 30.71 -21.79
CA ASP A 300 -37.10 30.64 -23.00
C ASP A 300 -37.81 29.79 -24.06
N ASP A 301 -37.55 30.04 -25.34
CA ASP A 301 -38.20 29.34 -26.46
C ASP A 301 -37.29 28.29 -27.14
N ILE A 302 -36.00 28.25 -26.81
CA ILE A 302 -34.99 27.48 -27.57
C ILE A 302 -34.08 26.69 -26.61
N ILE A 303 -33.96 25.38 -26.85
CA ILE A 303 -32.97 24.53 -26.18
C ILE A 303 -31.68 24.52 -27.02
N TYR A 304 -30.62 25.12 -26.51
CA TYR A 304 -29.29 25.03 -27.12
C TYR A 304 -28.60 23.72 -26.71
N LEU A 305 -28.58 22.73 -27.60
CA LEU A 305 -27.69 21.57 -27.49
C LEU A 305 -26.35 21.89 -28.14
N SER A 306 -25.33 22.13 -27.32
CA SER A 306 -23.95 22.04 -27.80
C SER A 306 -23.56 20.57 -27.98
N SER A 307 -22.73 20.27 -28.98
CA SER A 307 -22.26 18.89 -29.22
C SER A 307 -21.59 18.32 -27.95
N PRO A 308 -21.91 17.09 -27.53
CA PRO A 308 -21.30 16.44 -26.36
C PRO A 308 -19.78 16.37 -26.46
N LEU A 309 -19.23 16.32 -27.67
CA LEU A 309 -17.78 16.35 -27.89
C LEU A 309 -17.15 17.69 -27.46
N VAL A 310 -17.88 18.80 -27.61
CA VAL A 310 -17.46 20.12 -27.12
C VAL A 310 -17.52 20.17 -25.58
N TRP A 311 -18.26 19.27 -24.95
CA TRP A 311 -18.30 19.19 -23.49
C TRP A 311 -17.00 18.64 -22.90
N LEU A 312 -16.34 17.75 -23.65
CA LEU A 312 -15.03 17.16 -23.31
C LEU A 312 -13.86 18.11 -23.59
N ILE A 313 -14.06 19.17 -24.39
CA ILE A 313 -13.03 20.18 -24.64
C ILE A 313 -12.96 21.10 -23.41
N PRO A 314 -11.83 21.12 -22.66
CA PRO A 314 -11.66 22.05 -21.56
C PRO A 314 -11.68 23.47 -22.10
N ASN A 315 -12.41 24.36 -21.41
CA ASN A 315 -12.41 25.77 -21.77
C ASN A 315 -10.99 26.30 -21.51
N TRP A 316 -10.24 26.73 -22.54
CA TRP A 316 -8.81 27.06 -22.46
C TRP A 316 -8.51 28.38 -21.73
N HIS A 317 -9.20 28.65 -20.62
CA HIS A 317 -8.82 29.70 -19.70
C HIS A 317 -7.53 29.31 -18.98
N TRP A 318 -6.65 30.29 -18.74
CA TRP A 318 -5.35 30.09 -18.10
C TRP A 318 -5.43 29.32 -16.77
N ARG A 319 -6.55 29.45 -16.04
CA ARG A 319 -6.83 28.73 -14.80
C ARG A 319 -6.98 27.21 -14.99
N ASN A 320 -7.70 26.79 -16.05
CA ASN A 320 -7.87 25.38 -16.39
C ASN A 320 -6.57 24.75 -16.91
N ILE A 321 -5.71 25.56 -17.55
CA ILE A 321 -4.37 25.12 -17.99
C ILE A 321 -3.51 24.80 -16.77
N LEU A 322 -3.57 25.61 -15.71
CA LEU A 322 -2.81 25.38 -14.48
C LEU A 322 -3.23 24.09 -13.77
N GLU A 323 -4.53 23.84 -13.66
CA GLU A 323 -5.09 22.60 -13.10
C GLU A 323 -4.63 21.37 -13.91
N LEU A 324 -4.72 21.45 -15.24
CA LEU A 324 -4.27 20.37 -16.13
C LEU A 324 -2.76 20.12 -16.01
N VAL A 325 -1.94 21.16 -15.94
CA VAL A 325 -0.48 21.04 -15.76
C VAL A 325 -0.13 20.39 -14.42
N LEU A 326 -0.83 20.74 -13.34
CA LEU A 326 -0.63 20.10 -12.03
C LEU A 326 -0.98 18.62 -12.07
N VAL A 327 -2.13 18.26 -12.65
CA VAL A 327 -2.54 16.85 -12.79
C VAL A 327 -1.54 16.08 -13.66
N LEU A 328 -1.16 16.63 -14.81
CA LEU A 328 -0.15 16.02 -15.67
C LEU A 328 1.19 15.87 -14.96
N GLY A 329 1.60 16.85 -14.15
CA GLY A 329 2.79 16.77 -13.31
C GLY A 329 2.74 15.60 -12.33
N ILE A 330 1.60 15.41 -11.64
CA ILE A 330 1.39 14.29 -10.71
C ILE A 330 1.40 12.96 -11.47
N PHE A 331 0.73 12.88 -12.62
CA PHE A 331 0.73 11.71 -13.48
C PHE A 331 2.13 11.34 -13.97
N ILE A 332 2.91 12.32 -14.45
CA ILE A 332 4.29 12.11 -14.90
C ILE A 332 5.16 11.65 -13.74
N TYR A 333 5.01 12.25 -12.56
CA TYR A 333 5.77 11.89 -11.37
C TYR A 333 5.46 10.46 -10.90
N GLN A 334 4.18 10.11 -10.76
CA GLN A 334 3.73 8.76 -10.39
C GLN A 334 4.14 7.73 -11.44
N GLY A 335 3.99 8.09 -12.72
CA GLY A 335 4.42 7.25 -13.83
C GLY A 335 5.92 6.99 -13.82
N TRP A 336 6.73 8.01 -13.56
CA TRP A 336 8.17 7.86 -13.41
C TRP A 336 8.52 6.92 -12.26
N GLN A 337 7.91 7.10 -11.06
CA GLN A 337 8.15 6.22 -9.91
C GLN A 337 7.81 4.75 -10.19
N LEU A 338 6.67 4.48 -10.83
CA LEU A 338 6.22 3.12 -11.15
C LEU A 338 7.04 2.46 -12.27
N SER A 339 7.68 3.24 -13.13
CA SER A 339 8.47 2.76 -14.27
C SER A 339 9.92 2.38 -13.95
N ARG A 340 10.38 2.66 -12.71
CA ARG A 340 11.79 2.50 -12.33
C ARG A 340 12.27 1.07 -12.47
N VAL A 341 13.46 0.94 -13.04
CA VAL A 341 14.09 -0.36 -13.26
C VAL A 341 14.81 -0.80 -11.99
N LYS A 342 14.54 -2.03 -11.57
CA LYS A 342 15.12 -2.66 -10.39
C LYS A 342 16.26 -3.56 -10.85
N HIS A 343 17.41 -3.45 -10.21
CA HIS A 343 18.57 -4.29 -10.49
C HIS A 343 19.11 -4.91 -9.21
N ILE A 344 19.41 -6.20 -9.27
CA ILE A 344 20.14 -6.92 -8.24
C ILE A 344 21.40 -7.53 -8.82
N TYR A 345 22.51 -7.29 -8.14
CA TYR A 345 23.77 -7.90 -8.46
C TYR A 345 24.20 -8.81 -7.31
N ILE A 346 24.37 -10.08 -7.62
CA ILE A 346 24.72 -11.12 -6.65
C ILE A 346 26.11 -11.63 -7.00
N THR A 347 26.96 -11.68 -5.99
CA THR A 347 28.31 -12.22 -6.02
C THR A 347 28.48 -13.18 -4.84
N GLN A 348 29.58 -13.93 -4.78
CA GLN A 348 29.85 -14.82 -3.64
C GLN A 348 29.92 -14.06 -2.30
N HIS A 349 30.27 -12.78 -2.31
CA HIS A 349 30.44 -12.00 -1.08
C HIS A 349 29.22 -11.15 -0.73
N TYR A 350 28.56 -10.56 -1.73
CA TYR A 350 27.50 -9.59 -1.51
C TYR A 350 26.38 -9.70 -2.53
N LEU A 351 25.18 -9.39 -2.06
CA LEU A 351 24.03 -8.98 -2.84
C LEU A 351 23.88 -7.46 -2.73
N LYS A 352 23.76 -6.78 -3.87
CA LYS A 352 23.53 -5.33 -3.93
C LYS A 352 22.27 -5.04 -4.73
N PHE A 353 21.39 -4.23 -4.16
CA PHE A 353 20.15 -3.77 -4.77
C PHE A 353 20.29 -2.33 -5.25
N PHE A 354 19.86 -2.08 -6.48
CA PHE A 354 19.90 -0.78 -7.13
C PHE A 354 18.56 -0.45 -7.76
N VAL A 355 18.21 0.83 -7.73
CA VAL A 355 17.10 1.43 -8.48
C VAL A 355 17.68 2.60 -9.28
N ASP A 356 17.43 2.64 -10.58
CA ASP A 356 17.96 3.67 -11.49
C ASP A 356 19.48 3.91 -11.31
N ASN A 357 20.24 2.81 -11.24
CA ASN A 357 21.70 2.80 -11.01
C ASN A 357 22.19 3.38 -9.67
N ARG A 358 21.29 3.76 -8.74
CA ARG A 358 21.66 4.15 -7.38
C ARG A 358 21.56 2.95 -6.45
N MET A 359 22.62 2.68 -5.68
CA MET A 359 22.61 1.61 -4.69
C MET A 359 21.64 2.00 -3.58
N ILE A 360 20.60 1.20 -3.40
CA ILE A 360 19.64 1.39 -2.30
C ILE A 360 20.14 0.61 -1.09
N ASP A 361 20.54 -0.65 -1.31
CA ASP A 361 20.96 -1.49 -0.20
C ASP A 361 21.97 -2.59 -0.58
N LYS A 362 22.60 -3.18 0.43
CA LYS A 362 23.62 -4.23 0.34
C LYS A 362 23.55 -5.17 1.55
N ILE A 363 23.66 -6.47 1.27
CA ILE A 363 23.78 -7.54 2.28
C ILE A 363 24.88 -8.53 1.87
N LYS A 364 25.51 -9.20 2.84
CA LYS A 364 26.46 -10.28 2.52
C LYS A 364 25.70 -11.53 2.11
N THR A 365 26.14 -12.20 1.05
CA THR A 365 25.47 -13.40 0.53
C THR A 365 25.46 -14.54 1.56
N SER A 366 26.49 -14.62 2.41
CA SER A 366 26.57 -15.59 3.51
C SER A 366 25.66 -15.28 4.71
N GLU A 367 25.13 -14.06 4.80
CA GLU A 367 24.24 -13.64 5.90
C GLU A 367 22.76 -13.79 5.53
N ILE A 368 22.44 -14.13 4.27
CA ILE A 368 21.07 -14.32 3.80
C ILE A 368 20.52 -15.63 4.36
N GLU A 369 19.43 -15.54 5.11
CA GLU A 369 18.71 -16.67 5.72
C GLU A 369 17.53 -17.12 4.85
N ALA A 370 16.81 -16.16 4.26
CA ALA A 370 15.61 -16.44 3.48
C ALA A 370 15.30 -15.31 2.50
N SER A 371 14.48 -15.60 1.48
CA SER A 371 13.82 -14.56 0.71
C SER A 371 12.37 -14.94 0.39
N LEU A 372 11.48 -13.95 0.41
CA LEU A 372 10.03 -14.14 0.27
C LEU A 372 9.38 -12.96 -0.47
N VAL A 373 8.19 -13.21 -1.02
CA VAL A 373 7.33 -12.18 -1.63
C VAL A 373 6.23 -11.82 -0.63
N ILE A 374 5.93 -10.52 -0.53
CA ILE A 374 4.75 -9.99 0.18
C ILE A 374 3.70 -9.66 -0.86
N ILE A 375 2.51 -10.22 -0.69
CA ILE A 375 1.33 -10.13 -1.56
C ILE A 375 0.30 -9.26 -0.85
N ASN A 376 0.57 -7.95 -0.83
CA ASN A 376 -0.37 -6.97 -0.31
C ASN A 376 -0.75 -5.99 -1.45
N ASN A 377 -1.25 -4.80 -1.13
CA ASN A 377 -1.63 -3.76 -2.11
C ASN A 377 -0.52 -3.44 -3.13
N ASN A 378 0.75 -3.53 -2.72
CA ASN A 378 1.90 -3.54 -3.61
C ASN A 378 2.69 -4.84 -3.39
N TYR A 379 3.16 -5.45 -4.48
CA TYR A 379 4.00 -6.64 -4.40
C TYR A 379 5.44 -6.24 -4.10
N GLU A 380 6.04 -6.88 -3.09
CA GLU A 380 7.40 -6.59 -2.62
C GLU A 380 8.18 -7.88 -2.38
N ILE A 381 9.50 -7.81 -2.43
CA ILE A 381 10.37 -8.95 -2.10
C ILE A 381 11.24 -8.56 -0.91
N LEU A 382 11.20 -9.39 0.13
CA LEU A 382 12.08 -9.26 1.28
C LEU A 382 13.21 -10.27 1.18
N ILE A 383 14.43 -9.81 1.37
CA ILE A 383 15.62 -10.65 1.56
C ILE A 383 15.99 -10.55 3.03
N ILE A 384 15.70 -11.61 3.77
CA ILE A 384 15.96 -11.73 5.19
C ILE A 384 17.38 -12.25 5.36
N GLY A 385 18.21 -11.48 6.04
CA GLY A 385 19.45 -11.99 6.61
C GLY A 385 19.47 -11.85 8.13
N LYS A 386 20.59 -12.29 8.72
CA LYS A 386 20.72 -12.46 10.18
C LYS A 386 20.22 -11.27 11.00
N ASN A 387 20.69 -10.07 10.66
CA ASN A 387 20.39 -8.82 11.37
C ASN A 387 19.88 -7.70 10.44
N LYS A 388 19.59 -8.05 9.19
CA LYS A 388 19.27 -7.08 8.14
C LYS A 388 18.22 -7.63 7.19
N VAL A 389 17.24 -6.82 6.84
CA VAL A 389 16.28 -7.09 5.78
C VAL A 389 16.48 -6.10 4.64
N VAL A 390 16.62 -6.61 3.42
CA VAL A 390 16.60 -5.79 2.20
C VAL A 390 15.19 -5.86 1.61
N ASN A 391 14.51 -4.73 1.50
CA ASN A 391 13.19 -4.65 0.87
C ASN A 391 13.29 -4.14 -0.58
N ILE A 392 12.74 -4.91 -1.52
CA ILE A 392 12.61 -4.57 -2.93
C ILE A 392 11.13 -4.28 -3.20
N THR A 393 10.78 -2.99 -3.27
CA THR A 393 9.39 -2.53 -3.31
C THR A 393 8.86 -2.31 -4.72
N ASN A 394 7.55 -2.10 -4.86
CA ASN A 394 6.88 -1.59 -6.07
C ASN A 394 6.95 -2.52 -7.31
N PHE A 395 6.71 -3.82 -7.16
CA PHE A 395 6.44 -4.67 -8.32
C PHE A 395 4.99 -4.48 -8.79
N GLN A 396 4.79 -4.41 -10.11
CA GLN A 396 3.48 -4.08 -10.72
C GLN A 396 2.52 -5.28 -10.80
N GLN A 397 3.05 -6.49 -10.65
CA GLN A 397 2.34 -7.76 -10.83
C GLN A 397 2.92 -8.80 -9.89
N GLU A 398 2.04 -9.59 -9.29
CA GLU A 398 2.38 -10.74 -8.44
C GLU A 398 3.33 -11.70 -9.16
N LYS A 399 2.95 -12.14 -10.36
CA LYS A 399 3.73 -13.05 -11.19
C LYS A 399 5.14 -12.54 -11.48
N LEU A 400 5.29 -11.23 -11.62
CA LEU A 400 6.59 -10.59 -11.86
C LEU A 400 7.44 -10.64 -10.58
N ALA A 401 6.86 -10.37 -9.42
CA ALA A 401 7.53 -10.53 -8.13
C ALA A 401 7.92 -12.01 -7.86
N GLN A 402 7.01 -12.96 -8.08
CA GLN A 402 7.27 -14.40 -7.94
C GLN A 402 8.40 -14.88 -8.88
N LEU A 403 8.40 -14.48 -10.16
CA LEU A 403 9.49 -14.84 -11.07
C LEU A 403 10.82 -14.21 -10.66
N PHE A 404 10.78 -12.97 -10.18
CA PHE A 404 11.98 -12.30 -9.68
C PHE A 404 12.54 -13.02 -8.45
N LEU A 405 11.68 -13.43 -7.51
CA LEU A 405 12.03 -14.24 -6.34
C LEU A 405 12.64 -15.59 -6.75
N LEU A 406 12.10 -16.24 -7.78
CA LEU A 406 12.62 -17.50 -8.31
C LEU A 406 14.07 -17.36 -8.77
N TYR A 407 14.35 -16.41 -9.66
CA TYR A 407 15.73 -16.18 -10.13
C TYR A 407 16.67 -15.76 -9.00
N LEU A 408 16.14 -15.05 -8.00
CA LEU A 408 16.87 -14.65 -6.81
C LEU A 408 17.30 -15.86 -5.97
N ASN A 409 16.35 -16.76 -5.66
CA ASN A 409 16.62 -17.99 -4.91
C ASN A 409 17.61 -18.90 -5.64
N GLU A 410 17.40 -19.17 -6.93
CA GLU A 410 18.33 -19.97 -7.73
C GLU A 410 19.75 -19.39 -7.71
N ALA A 411 19.87 -18.06 -7.79
CA ALA A 411 21.17 -17.38 -7.79
C ALA A 411 21.84 -17.39 -6.41
N ILE A 412 21.07 -17.30 -5.31
CA ILE A 412 21.58 -17.41 -3.95
C ILE A 412 22.08 -18.83 -3.70
N ASP A 413 21.28 -19.84 -4.03
CA ASP A 413 21.64 -21.25 -3.84
C ASP A 413 22.90 -21.63 -4.61
N GLU A 414 22.98 -21.23 -5.89
CA GLU A 414 24.15 -21.51 -6.75
C GLU A 414 25.46 -20.91 -6.16
N LEU A 415 25.36 -19.74 -5.53
CA LEU A 415 26.52 -19.04 -4.97
C LEU A 415 26.86 -19.49 -3.55
N GLN A 416 25.86 -19.84 -2.75
CA GLN A 416 26.06 -20.37 -1.40
C GLN A 416 26.63 -21.79 -1.42
N GLN A 417 26.23 -22.65 -2.36
CA GLN A 417 26.83 -23.98 -2.54
C GLN A 417 28.31 -23.93 -2.95
N LYS A 418 28.75 -22.83 -3.58
CA LYS A 418 30.15 -22.59 -3.98
C LYS A 418 31.00 -21.96 -2.87
N LEU A 419 30.41 -21.57 -1.73
CA LEU A 419 31.18 -21.13 -0.57
C LEU A 419 31.86 -22.35 0.07
N PRO A 420 33.16 -22.30 0.38
CA PRO A 420 33.78 -23.36 1.16
C PRO A 420 33.04 -23.47 2.50
N LYS A 421 32.51 -24.65 2.82
CA LYS A 421 32.05 -24.97 4.18
C LYS A 421 33.20 -24.61 5.11
N SER A 422 32.99 -23.69 6.04
CA SER A 422 34.04 -23.30 6.98
C SER A 422 34.58 -24.54 7.68
N LEU A 423 35.90 -24.63 7.74
CA LEU A 423 36.66 -25.62 8.52
C LEU A 423 36.48 -25.34 10.02
N ASP A 424 35.26 -25.45 10.54
CA ASP A 424 35.00 -25.35 11.99
C ASP A 424 34.97 -26.72 12.69
N GLY A 425 35.34 -27.80 11.98
CA GLY A 425 35.27 -29.18 12.47
C GLY A 425 36.59 -29.94 12.59
N LYS A 426 37.76 -29.31 12.41
CA LYS A 426 39.07 -29.99 12.50
C LYS A 426 40.04 -29.25 13.44
N LEU A 427 39.69 -29.14 14.71
CA LEU A 427 40.65 -28.78 15.78
C LEU A 427 40.24 -29.34 17.17
N GLN A 428 39.49 -30.46 17.23
CA GLN A 428 39.16 -31.12 18.50
C GLN A 428 39.65 -32.57 18.65
N ASP A 429 40.33 -33.15 17.66
CA ASP A 429 40.91 -34.50 17.76
C ASP A 429 42.44 -34.50 17.68
N GLU A 430 43.09 -33.58 18.39
CA GLU A 430 44.53 -33.71 18.71
C GLU A 430 44.91 -32.71 19.82
N ARG A 431 44.62 -33.06 21.07
CA ARG A 431 45.44 -32.73 22.25
C ARG A 431 45.00 -33.48 23.50
#